data_AF-A0A7R9TL17-F1
#
_entry.id   AF-A0A7R9TL17-F1
#
_cell.length_a   1.000
_cell.length_b   1.000
_cell.length_c   1.000
_cell.angle_alpha   90.00
_cell.angle_beta   90.00
_cell.angle_gamma   90.00
#
_symmetry.space_group_name_H-M   'P 1'
#
loop_
_entity.id
_entity.type
_entity.pdbx_description
1 polymer ?
#
loop_
_entity_poly.entity_id
_entity_poly.type
_entity_poly.pdbx_seq_one_letter_code
_entity_poly.pdbx_strand_id
1 'polypeptide(L)'
;NVDLETVTRLVRHELRDVPLRPDPAPLTVLYEDEHVLAVDKPPGVMTYPAHRLRGGSVVNRAVHHLRGVTRDGSGGGAGFGFGAATEPIAVHRLDLETSGVLMLAKDKPSASALQGAFERREARKTYLAVCAILEDAANASDESDDDFDFERHRPG
;
A
#
# COMPACT_ATOMS: atom_id res chain seq x y z
N ASN A 1 -34.34 8.47 -22.07
CA ASN A 1 -33.65 9.02 -20.90
C ASN A 1 -32.75 7.93 -20.35
N VAL A 2 -31.44 8.01 -20.58
CA VAL A 2 -30.51 7.03 -20.00
C VAL A 2 -30.32 7.42 -18.54
N ASP A 3 -30.59 6.48 -17.65
CA ASP A 3 -30.46 6.68 -16.21
C ASP A 3 -28.97 6.83 -15.80
N LEU A 4 -28.70 7.74 -14.86
CA LEU A 4 -27.36 8.12 -14.42
C LEU A 4 -26.63 6.95 -13.76
N GLU A 5 -27.35 6.05 -13.08
CA GLU A 5 -26.77 4.83 -12.50
C GLU A 5 -26.24 3.89 -13.59
N THR A 6 -27.00 3.74 -14.67
CA THR A 6 -26.61 2.95 -15.84
C THR A 6 -25.36 3.51 -16.52
N VAL A 7 -25.31 4.83 -16.74
CA VAL A 7 -24.12 5.51 -17.30
C VAL A 7 -22.92 5.32 -16.38
N THR A 8 -23.09 5.50 -15.06
CA THR A 8 -22.00 5.37 -14.09
C THR A 8 -21.46 3.95 -14.03
N ARG A 9 -22.32 2.94 -14.10
CA ARG A 9 -21.94 1.52 -14.12
C ARG A 9 -21.16 1.16 -15.38
N LEU A 10 -21.64 1.62 -16.55
CA LEU A 10 -20.96 1.39 -17.83
C LEU A 10 -19.58 2.07 -17.84
N VAL A 11 -19.50 3.35 -17.45
CA VAL A 11 -18.21 4.06 -17.39
C VAL A 11 -17.24 3.36 -16.42
N ARG A 12 -17.69 2.91 -15.24
CA ARG A 12 -16.81 2.14 -14.33
C ARG A 12 -16.37 0.81 -14.93
N HIS A 13 -17.24 0.13 -15.67
CA HIS A 13 -16.92 -1.14 -16.33
C HIS A 13 -15.82 -0.93 -17.36
N GLU A 14 -16.00 0.02 -18.28
CA GLU A 14 -15.02 0.35 -19.32
C GLU A 14 -13.70 0.85 -18.75
N LEU A 15 -13.73 1.57 -17.62
CA LEU A 15 -12.51 2.02 -16.96
C LEU A 15 -11.67 0.88 -16.39
N ARG A 16 -12.21 -0.33 -16.16
CA ARG A 16 -11.43 -1.45 -15.60
C ARG A 16 -10.28 -1.88 -16.51
N ASP A 17 -10.49 -1.77 -17.82
CA ASP A 17 -9.51 -2.20 -18.83
C ASP A 17 -8.45 -1.14 -19.11
N VAL A 18 -8.62 0.07 -18.58
CA VAL A 18 -7.62 1.14 -18.70
C VAL A 18 -6.42 0.78 -17.81
N PRO A 19 -5.20 0.62 -18.36
CA PRO A 19 -4.04 0.33 -17.54
C PRO A 19 -3.73 1.52 -16.61
N LEU A 20 -3.26 1.23 -15.40
CA LEU A 20 -2.75 2.22 -14.48
C LEU A 20 -1.59 2.98 -15.12
N ARG A 21 -1.66 4.31 -15.04
CA ARG A 21 -0.59 5.19 -15.49
C ARG A 21 0.68 4.93 -14.65
N PRO A 22 1.83 4.60 -15.27
CA PRO A 22 3.10 4.53 -14.54
C PRO A 22 3.48 5.90 -13.97
N ASP A 23 4.05 5.91 -12.76
CA ASP A 23 4.54 7.12 -12.10
C ASP A 23 6.06 7.00 -11.82
N PRO A 24 6.91 7.86 -12.38
CA PRO A 24 8.36 7.78 -12.19
C PRO A 24 8.86 8.30 -10.84
N ALA A 25 7.98 8.80 -9.97
CA ALA A 25 8.36 9.24 -8.63
C ALA A 25 9.05 8.11 -7.84
N PRO A 26 10.01 8.42 -6.95
CA PRO A 26 10.78 7.41 -6.23
C PRO A 26 9.91 6.42 -5.45
N LEU A 27 10.34 5.16 -5.48
CA LEU A 27 9.77 4.06 -4.71
C LEU A 27 10.88 3.41 -3.89
N THR A 28 10.78 3.46 -2.57
CA THR A 28 11.72 2.79 -1.69
C THR A 28 11.33 1.32 -1.55
N VAL A 29 12.09 0.44 -2.19
CA VAL A 29 11.88 -1.02 -2.13
C VAL A 29 12.61 -1.59 -0.92
N LEU A 30 11.88 -2.25 -0.03
CA LEU A 30 12.42 -2.91 1.16
C LEU A 30 12.72 -4.38 0.89
N TYR A 31 11.88 -5.02 0.07
CA TYR A 31 12.02 -6.42 -0.32
C TYR A 31 11.34 -6.65 -1.67
N GLU A 32 11.94 -7.46 -2.52
CA GLU A 32 11.37 -7.84 -3.81
C GLU A 32 11.82 -9.23 -4.23
N ASP A 33 10.88 -10.10 -4.57
CA ASP A 33 11.12 -11.41 -5.19
C ASP A 33 10.22 -11.62 -6.42
N GLU A 34 10.07 -12.85 -6.89
CA GLU A 34 9.23 -13.19 -8.05
C GLU A 34 7.74 -12.88 -7.83
N HIS A 35 7.26 -12.96 -6.60
CA HIS A 35 5.83 -12.96 -6.26
C HIS A 35 5.38 -11.70 -5.52
N VAL A 36 6.27 -11.07 -4.75
CA VAL A 36 5.93 -10.02 -3.79
C VAL A 36 6.92 -8.85 -3.89
N LEU A 37 6.39 -7.66 -3.62
CA LEU A 37 7.13 -6.42 -3.49
C LEU A 37 6.67 -5.73 -2.19
N ALA A 38 7.59 -5.52 -1.26
CA ALA A 38 7.38 -4.71 -0.06
C ALA A 38 8.09 -3.37 -0.21
N VAL A 39 7.36 -2.29 0.05
CA VAL A 39 7.85 -0.92 -0.14
C VAL A 39 7.62 -0.11 1.12
N ASP A 40 8.48 0.88 1.33
CA ASP A 40 8.26 1.90 2.35
C ASP A 40 7.36 2.99 1.78
N LYS A 41 6.10 3.03 2.22
CA LYS A 41 5.14 4.05 1.82
C LYS A 41 5.38 5.32 2.66
N PRO A 42 5.66 6.47 2.03
CA PRO A 42 5.70 7.75 2.75
C PRO A 42 4.29 8.21 3.20
N PRO A 43 4.20 9.06 4.24
CA PRO A 43 2.95 9.73 4.59
C PRO A 43 2.52 10.70 3.48
N GLY A 44 1.24 11.04 3.39
CA GLY A 44 0.66 11.90 2.36
C GLY A 44 0.54 11.28 0.97
N VAL A 45 0.92 10.00 0.79
CA VAL A 45 0.83 9.29 -0.49
C VAL A 45 -0.23 8.20 -0.45
N MET A 46 -1.12 8.20 -1.45
CA MET A 46 -2.19 7.21 -1.54
C MET A 46 -1.64 5.82 -1.88
N THR A 47 -2.24 4.77 -1.31
CA THR A 47 -1.94 3.38 -1.69
C THR A 47 -2.34 3.12 -3.15
N TYR A 48 -3.60 3.41 -3.50
CA TYR A 48 -4.15 3.31 -4.85
C TYR A 48 -4.49 4.71 -5.41
N PRO A 49 -4.47 4.92 -6.74
CA PRO A 49 -4.80 6.21 -7.30
C PRO A 49 -6.31 6.49 -7.20
N ALA A 50 -6.65 7.77 -7.07
CA ALA A 50 -8.04 8.21 -7.12
C ALA A 50 -8.73 7.89 -8.46
N HIS A 51 -7.95 7.83 -9.55
CA HIS A 51 -8.44 7.46 -10.89
C HIS A 51 -7.32 6.80 -11.68
N ARG A 52 -7.62 5.80 -12.52
CA ARG A 52 -6.61 4.99 -13.24
C ARG A 52 -5.72 5.81 -14.20
N LEU A 53 -6.25 6.94 -14.67
CA LEU A 53 -5.54 7.92 -15.51
C LEU A 53 -4.61 8.88 -14.74
N ARG A 54 -4.71 8.91 -13.40
CA ARG A 54 -3.87 9.73 -12.53
C ARG A 54 -2.75 8.86 -11.93
N GLY A 55 -1.55 9.44 -11.84
CA GLY A 55 -0.46 8.89 -11.04
C GLY A 55 -0.60 9.28 -9.57
N GLY A 56 0.51 9.30 -8.83
CA GLY A 56 0.56 9.83 -7.47
C GLY A 56 0.23 8.81 -6.37
N SER A 57 0.14 7.53 -6.70
CA SER A 57 -0.01 6.45 -5.72
C SER A 57 1.17 5.50 -5.72
N VAL A 58 1.31 4.75 -4.63
CA VAL A 58 2.35 3.71 -4.51
C VAL A 58 2.22 2.66 -5.61
N VAL A 59 0.99 2.24 -5.92
CA VAL A 59 0.75 1.24 -6.99
C VAL A 59 1.20 1.79 -8.35
N ASN A 60 0.99 3.07 -8.66
CA ASN A 60 1.50 3.65 -9.92
C ASN A 60 3.03 3.64 -10.01
N ARG A 61 3.70 3.92 -8.89
CA ARG A 61 5.17 3.88 -8.80
C ARG A 61 5.70 2.45 -8.91
N ALA A 62 5.02 1.49 -8.29
CA ALA A 62 5.33 0.06 -8.44
C ALA A 62 5.15 -0.41 -9.89
N VAL A 63 4.07 0.02 -10.56
CA VAL A 63 3.88 -0.24 -12.00
C VAL A 63 5.06 0.31 -12.82
N HIS A 64 5.54 1.51 -12.52
CA HIS A 64 6.71 2.08 -13.19
C HIS A 64 7.98 1.27 -12.92
N HIS A 65 8.27 0.97 -11.65
CA HIS A 65 9.42 0.17 -11.21
C HIS A 65 9.50 -1.18 -11.92
N LEU A 66 8.41 -1.96 -11.89
CA LEU A 66 8.34 -3.29 -12.51
C LEU A 66 8.43 -3.24 -14.05
N ARG A 67 8.00 -2.13 -14.67
CA ARG A 67 8.16 -1.89 -16.12
C ARG A 67 9.54 -1.35 -16.50
N GLY A 68 10.31 -0.83 -15.55
CA GLY A 68 11.67 -0.33 -15.72
C GLY A 68 12.67 -1.48 -15.80
N VAL A 69 12.57 -2.43 -14.87
CA VAL A 69 13.38 -3.67 -14.82
C VAL A 69 13.27 -4.51 -16.10
N THR A 70 12.13 -4.43 -16.80
CA THR A 70 11.95 -5.15 -18.07
C THR A 70 12.64 -4.48 -19.26
N ARG A 71 13.15 -3.25 -19.13
CA ARG A 71 13.75 -2.47 -20.23
C ARG A 71 15.28 -2.36 -20.20
N ASP A 72 15.92 -2.51 -19.04
CA ASP A 72 17.36 -2.23 -18.89
C ASP A 72 18.28 -3.46 -19.00
N GLY A 73 17.76 -4.68 -19.14
CA GLY A 73 18.49 -5.83 -19.66
C GLY A 73 19.72 -6.31 -18.85
N SER A 74 19.99 -5.72 -17.69
CA SER A 74 21.11 -6.04 -16.81
C SER A 74 20.61 -6.41 -15.41
N GLY A 75 19.96 -7.57 -15.33
CA GLY A 75 19.56 -8.20 -14.07
C GLY A 75 19.22 -9.66 -14.33
N GLY A 76 20.16 -10.57 -14.04
CA GLY A 76 19.92 -12.01 -14.10
C GLY A 76 18.84 -12.40 -13.08
N GLY A 77 17.61 -12.55 -13.57
CA GLY A 77 16.45 -12.90 -12.76
C GLY A 77 15.17 -12.61 -13.51
N ALA A 78 14.74 -13.57 -14.34
CA ALA A 78 13.44 -13.64 -14.97
C ALA A 78 13.02 -12.40 -15.79
N GLY A 79 13.62 -12.29 -16.99
CA GLY A 79 12.95 -11.64 -18.11
C GLY A 79 11.70 -12.42 -18.50
N PHE A 80 10.63 -12.28 -17.73
CA PHE A 80 9.30 -12.68 -18.18
C PHE A 80 8.89 -11.68 -19.27
N GLY A 81 8.91 -12.15 -20.52
CA GLY A 81 8.27 -11.47 -21.64
C GLY A 81 6.78 -11.30 -21.35
N PHE A 82 6.42 -10.21 -20.70
CA PHE A 82 5.04 -9.93 -20.31
C PHE A 82 4.32 -9.18 -21.43
N GLY A 83 3.68 -9.94 -22.32
CA GLY A 83 2.37 -9.52 -22.79
C GLY A 83 1.47 -9.38 -21.55
N ALA A 84 1.04 -8.17 -21.22
CA ALA A 84 0.20 -7.85 -20.07
C ALA A 84 0.74 -8.37 -18.71
N ALA A 85 1.86 -7.81 -18.23
CA ALA A 85 2.25 -7.97 -16.83
C ALA A 85 1.06 -7.56 -15.96
N THR A 86 0.58 -8.47 -15.11
CA THR A 86 -0.54 -8.16 -14.21
C THR A 86 -0.11 -7.00 -13.32
N GLU A 87 -0.96 -5.97 -13.22
CA GLU A 87 -0.68 -4.84 -12.35
C GLU A 87 -0.49 -5.34 -10.91
N PRO A 88 0.52 -4.84 -10.17
CA PRO A 88 0.73 -5.25 -8.80
C PRO A 88 -0.52 -4.92 -7.95
N ILE A 89 -0.87 -5.86 -7.08
CA ILE A 89 -2.09 -5.82 -6.27
C ILE A 89 -1.68 -5.52 -4.83
N ALA A 90 -2.13 -4.41 -4.25
CA ALA A 90 -1.91 -4.17 -2.82
C ALA A 90 -2.75 -5.15 -2.00
N VAL A 91 -2.10 -5.94 -1.15
CA VAL A 91 -2.76 -7.00 -0.37
C VAL A 91 -3.30 -6.49 0.97
N HIS A 92 -2.86 -5.29 1.36
CA HIS A 92 -3.44 -4.50 2.44
C HIS A 92 -3.32 -3.01 2.08
N ARG A 93 -3.89 -2.14 2.91
CA ARG A 93 -3.78 -0.68 2.74
C ARG A 93 -3.17 -0.03 3.98
N LEU A 94 -2.53 1.11 3.74
CA LEU A 94 -2.20 2.10 4.74
C LEU A 94 -2.97 3.38 4.40
N ASP A 95 -3.41 4.10 5.44
CA ASP A 95 -4.08 5.39 5.26
C ASP A 95 -3.14 6.43 4.64
N LEU A 96 -3.72 7.55 4.18
CA LEU A 96 -2.97 8.58 3.46
C LEU A 96 -1.76 9.06 4.26
N GLU A 97 -2.00 9.45 5.51
CA GLU A 97 -0.98 9.99 6.43
C GLU A 97 -0.17 8.90 7.15
N THR A 98 -0.52 7.63 7.00
CA THR A 98 0.22 6.53 7.64
C THR A 98 1.41 6.13 6.77
N SER A 99 2.61 6.23 7.33
CA SER A 99 3.84 5.72 6.69
C SER A 99 4.12 4.26 7.04
N GLY A 100 5.02 3.64 6.29
CA GLY A 100 5.59 2.33 6.61
C GLY A 100 5.37 1.27 5.55
N VAL A 101 5.54 0.00 5.95
CA VAL A 101 5.60 -1.12 5.01
C VAL A 101 4.25 -1.39 4.35
N LEU A 102 4.22 -1.34 3.02
CA LEU A 102 3.10 -1.77 2.19
C LEU A 102 3.52 -2.95 1.32
N MET A 103 2.75 -4.04 1.35
CA MET A 103 2.97 -5.20 0.49
C MET A 103 2.09 -5.17 -0.76
N LEU A 104 2.72 -5.51 -1.89
CA LEU A 104 2.13 -5.65 -3.21
C LEU A 104 2.44 -7.06 -3.73
N ALA A 105 1.43 -7.77 -4.23
CA ALA A 105 1.62 -9.03 -4.94
C ALA A 105 1.77 -8.76 -6.45
N LYS A 106 2.68 -9.48 -7.11
CA LYS A 106 2.95 -9.35 -8.55
C LYS A 106 2.03 -10.23 -9.42
N ASP A 107 1.35 -11.18 -8.81
CA ASP A 107 0.42 -12.11 -9.45
C ASP A 107 -0.82 -12.39 -8.59
N LYS A 108 -1.88 -12.90 -9.22
CA LYS A 108 -3.18 -13.17 -8.57
C LYS A 108 -3.12 -14.28 -7.50
N PRO A 109 -2.47 -15.44 -7.75
CA PRO A 109 -2.28 -16.45 -6.71
C PRO A 109 -1.65 -15.88 -5.43
N SER A 110 -0.55 -15.14 -5.55
CA SER A 110 0.16 -14.53 -4.43
C SER A 110 -0.72 -13.50 -3.72
N ALA A 111 -1.47 -12.69 -4.47
CA ALA A 111 -2.41 -11.74 -3.90
C ALA A 111 -3.49 -12.44 -3.05
N SER A 112 -4.09 -13.51 -3.56
CA SER A 112 -5.13 -14.26 -2.86
C SER A 112 -4.59 -14.94 -1.60
N ALA A 113 -3.40 -15.54 -1.66
CA ALA A 113 -2.77 -16.18 -0.51
C ALA A 113 -2.47 -15.16 0.61
N LEU A 114 -1.87 -14.02 0.26
CA LEU A 114 -1.52 -12.97 1.22
C LEU A 114 -2.76 -12.29 1.80
N GLN A 115 -3.76 -11.96 0.97
CA GLN A 115 -5.04 -11.40 1.46
C GLN A 115 -5.71 -12.37 2.45
N GLY A 116 -5.73 -13.67 2.13
CA GLY A 116 -6.22 -14.68 3.04
C GLY A 116 -5.44 -14.74 4.35
N ALA A 117 -4.12 -14.56 4.33
CA ALA A 117 -3.30 -14.50 5.55
C ALA A 117 -3.62 -13.25 6.41
N PHE A 118 -3.90 -12.10 5.78
CA PHE A 118 -4.38 -10.91 6.48
C PHE A 118 -5.77 -11.11 7.09
N GLU A 119 -6.69 -11.73 6.34
CA GLU A 119 -8.05 -12.04 6.80
C GLU A 119 -8.04 -13.00 7.99
N ARG A 120 -7.19 -14.03 7.95
CA ARG A 120 -7.00 -15.00 9.05
C ARG A 120 -6.15 -14.46 10.21
N ARG A 121 -5.67 -13.22 10.14
CA ARG A 121 -4.79 -12.58 11.16
C ARG A 121 -3.47 -13.32 11.41
N GLU A 122 -2.98 -14.04 10.41
CA GLU A 122 -1.66 -14.70 10.45
C GLU A 122 -0.53 -13.69 10.21
N ALA A 123 -0.83 -12.63 9.45
CA ALA A 123 0.08 -11.52 9.22
C ALA A 123 0.20 -10.64 10.48
N ARG A 124 1.41 -10.53 11.03
CA ARG A 124 1.71 -9.63 12.16
C ARG A 124 2.12 -8.26 11.63
N LYS A 125 1.52 -7.21 12.19
CA LYS A 125 1.85 -5.81 11.89
C LYS A 125 2.17 -5.10 13.20
N THR A 126 3.29 -4.40 13.22
CA THR A 126 3.70 -3.56 14.36
C THR A 126 3.73 -2.11 13.89
N TYR A 127 3.09 -1.24 14.66
CA TYR A 127 3.03 0.19 14.38
C TYR A 127 3.71 0.94 15.53
N LEU A 128 4.58 1.88 15.17
CA LEU A 128 5.05 2.89 16.11
C LEU A 128 4.12 4.10 16.00
N ALA A 129 3.50 4.49 17.11
CA ALA A 129 2.59 5.62 17.17
C ALA A 129 2.83 6.42 18.45
N VAL A 130 2.62 7.74 18.36
CA VAL A 130 2.54 8.63 19.52
C VAL A 130 1.08 8.98 19.74
N CYS A 131 0.58 8.72 20.95
CA CYS A 131 -0.82 8.95 21.30
C CYS A 131 -0.91 10.06 22.32
N ALA A 132 -1.82 11.01 22.12
CA ALA A 132 -2.21 11.94 23.17
C ALA A 132 -3.07 11.20 24.21
N ILE A 133 -2.80 11.42 25.49
CA ILE A 133 -3.73 11.09 26.57
C ILE A 133 -4.71 12.26 26.65
N LEU A 134 -5.98 11.98 26.42
CA LEU A 134 -7.05 12.94 26.69
C LEU A 134 -7.57 12.62 28.09
N GLU A 135 -7.24 13.46 29.06
CA GLU A 135 -7.90 13.43 30.36
C GLU A 135 -9.34 13.90 30.18
N ASP A 136 -10.31 13.13 30.70
CA ASP A 136 -11.68 13.59 30.77
C ASP A 136 -11.73 14.88 31.59
N ALA A 137 -12.20 15.98 30.97
CA ALA A 137 -12.31 17.30 31.58
C ALA A 137 -13.23 17.36 32.82
N ALA A 138 -13.78 16.23 33.27
CA ALA A 138 -14.58 16.10 34.47
C ALA A 138 -13.76 15.86 35.76
N ASN A 139 -12.47 15.49 35.67
CA ASN A 139 -11.65 15.11 36.83
C ASN A 139 -10.27 15.80 36.90
N ALA A 140 -10.10 16.95 36.24
CA ALA A 140 -8.88 17.75 36.38
C ALA A 140 -8.82 18.45 37.76
N SER A 141 -8.66 17.67 38.83
CA SER A 141 -8.04 18.13 40.07
C SER A 141 -6.59 17.69 40.06
N ASP A 142 -5.76 18.57 39.52
CA ASP A 142 -4.45 18.95 40.05
C ASP A 142 -3.69 17.87 40.84
N GLU A 143 -3.04 16.92 40.15
CA GLU A 143 -1.83 16.27 40.66
C GLU A 143 -0.81 16.14 39.52
N SER A 144 0.34 16.78 39.75
CA SER A 144 1.56 16.68 38.98
C SER A 144 2.24 15.32 39.17
N ASP A 145 3.08 14.99 38.18
CA ASP A 145 4.09 13.93 38.12
C ASP A 145 3.61 12.57 37.62
N ASP A 146 4.03 12.23 36.39
CA ASP A 146 4.59 10.90 36.14
C ASP A 146 5.53 10.95 34.92
N ASP A 147 6.81 10.76 35.20
CA ASP A 147 7.90 10.50 34.26
C ASP A 147 7.57 9.23 33.44
N PHE A 148 7.47 9.36 32.11
CA PHE A 148 7.23 8.23 31.23
C PHE A 148 8.53 7.42 31.03
N ASP A 149 8.73 6.38 31.86
CA ASP A 149 9.88 5.46 31.77
C ASP A 149 9.74 4.48 30.59
N PHE A 150 10.59 4.68 29.58
CA PHE A 150 10.65 3.93 28.33
C PHE A 150 11.14 2.48 28.51
N GLU A 151 11.77 2.12 29.63
CA GLU A 151 12.37 0.78 29.81
C GLU A 151 11.36 -0.32 30.15
N ARG A 152 10.19 0.02 30.71
CA ARG A 152 9.20 -0.99 31.16
C ARG A 152 8.39 -1.69 30.06
N HIS A 153 8.41 -1.20 28.83
CA HIS A 153 7.49 -1.64 27.77
C HIS A 153 8.16 -2.35 26.59
N ARG A 154 9.28 -3.07 26.80
CA ARG A 154 9.79 -4.00 25.78
C ARG A 154 8.97 -5.31 25.78
N PRO A 155 8.29 -5.68 24.68
CA PRO A 155 7.74 -7.03 24.56
C PRO A 155 8.89 -8.03 24.35
N GLY A 156 8.89 -9.08 25.16
CA GLY A 156 9.80 -10.24 25.04
C GLY A 156 9.43 -11.18 23.90
#